data_AF-A0A6F8UTD7-F1
#
_entry.id   AF-A0A6F8UTD7-F1
#
_cell.length_a   1.000
_cell.length_b   1.000
_cell.length_c   1.000
_cell.angle_alpha   90.00
_cell.angle_beta   90.00
_cell.angle_gamma   90.00
#
_symmetry.space_group_name_H-M   'P 1'
#
loop_
_entity.id
_entity.type
_entity.pdbx_description
1 polymer ?
#
loop_
_entity_poly.entity_id
_entity_poly.type
_entity_poly.pdbx_seq_one_letter_code
_entity_poly.pdbx_strand_id
1 'polypeptide(L)'
;MPSERPIGIGHNGGPPLKERKRRSATGSGNIGRYFDWRFAHRKAWKKPREIALRREEKASALGLTYEEYALEVMERGYFPQPEHVETIKSKRAQRRKDGGVVGQSLKGMKLS
;
A
#
# COMPACT_ATOMS: atom_id res chain seq x y z
N MET A 1 -8.90 -37.38 2.60
CA MET A 1 -7.47 -37.16 2.92
C MET A 1 -6.79 -36.63 1.66
N PRO A 2 -6.30 -35.38 1.59
CA PRO A 2 -5.62 -34.91 0.39
C PRO A 2 -4.26 -35.62 0.25
N SER A 3 -4.03 -36.21 -0.91
CA SER A 3 -2.93 -37.13 -1.22
C SER A 3 -1.57 -36.44 -1.31
N GLU A 4 -0.60 -36.98 -0.58
CA GLU A 4 0.82 -36.67 -0.68
C GLU A 4 1.35 -37.13 -2.05
N ARG A 5 1.47 -36.21 -3.01
CA ARG A 5 2.40 -36.46 -4.12
C ARG A 5 3.83 -36.29 -3.57
N PRO A 6 4.75 -37.21 -3.86
CA PRO A 6 6.12 -37.10 -3.36
C PRO A 6 6.76 -35.82 -3.90
N ILE A 7 7.25 -34.99 -2.97
CA ILE A 7 7.95 -33.74 -3.26
C ILE A 7 9.27 -34.11 -3.97
N GLY A 8 9.27 -33.97 -5.29
CA GLY A 8 10.46 -34.18 -6.12
C GLY A 8 11.41 -32.97 -6.11
N ILE A 9 12.63 -33.17 -6.63
CA ILE A 9 13.65 -32.12 -6.76
C ILE A 9 13.08 -30.96 -7.58
N GLY A 10 13.06 -29.76 -6.99
CA GLY A 10 12.55 -28.53 -7.62
C GLY A 10 11.13 -28.13 -7.22
N HIS A 11 10.45 -28.87 -6.34
CA HIS A 11 9.11 -28.49 -5.89
C HIS A 11 9.17 -27.53 -4.68
N ASN A 12 8.55 -26.36 -4.81
CA ASN A 12 8.48 -25.34 -3.75
C ASN A 12 7.25 -25.50 -2.81
N GLY A 13 6.47 -26.58 -2.96
CA GLY A 13 5.37 -26.95 -2.06
C GLY A 13 4.15 -26.02 -2.09
N GLY A 14 4.21 -24.91 -2.83
CA GLY A 14 3.17 -23.88 -2.84
C GLY A 14 2.89 -23.25 -1.46
N PRO A 15 2.21 -22.10 -1.39
CA PRO A 15 1.65 -21.64 -0.12
C PRO A 15 0.59 -22.66 0.36
N PRO A 16 0.56 -23.04 1.66
CA PRO A 16 -0.40 -24.00 2.18
C PRO A 16 -1.86 -23.59 1.89
N LEU A 17 -2.71 -24.57 1.52
CA LEU A 17 -4.14 -24.34 1.24
C LEU A 17 -4.93 -23.87 2.47
N LYS A 18 -4.44 -24.15 3.68
CA LYS A 18 -4.99 -23.63 4.93
C LYS A 18 -4.05 -22.55 5.46
N GLU A 19 -4.60 -21.39 5.76
CA GLU A 19 -3.84 -20.31 6.35
C GLU A 19 -3.21 -20.78 7.67
N ARG A 20 -1.88 -20.78 7.73
CA ARG A 20 -1.16 -21.23 8.92
C ARG A 20 -1.39 -20.19 10.02
N LYS A 21 -2.13 -20.56 11.08
CA LYS A 21 -2.26 -19.71 12.27
C LYS A 21 -0.85 -19.32 12.75
N ARG A 22 -0.53 -18.03 12.70
CA ARG A 22 0.76 -17.53 13.20
C ARG A 22 0.79 -17.78 14.71
N ARG A 23 1.76 -18.57 15.20
CA ARG A 23 1.90 -18.89 16.63
C ARG A 23 2.22 -17.65 17.50
N SER A 24 2.75 -16.58 16.91
CA SER A 24 2.75 -15.22 17.46
C SER A 24 2.99 -14.20 16.32
N ALA A 25 2.89 -12.90 16.59
CA ALA A 25 3.33 -11.86 15.63
C ALA A 25 4.82 -12.02 15.23
N THR A 26 5.61 -12.62 16.12
CA THR A 26 7.03 -12.99 16.02
C THR A 26 7.20 -14.51 16.14
N GLY A 27 6.36 -15.28 15.42
CA GLY A 27 6.27 -16.75 15.57
C GLY A 27 7.63 -17.46 15.57
N SER A 28 7.67 -18.70 16.09
CA SER A 28 8.84 -19.58 16.34
C SER A 28 9.85 -19.76 15.18
N GLY A 29 10.49 -18.68 14.75
CA GLY A 29 11.27 -18.59 13.53
C GLY A 29 12.05 -17.28 13.53
N ASN A 30 13.19 -17.32 14.22
CA ASN A 30 14.29 -16.36 14.22
C ASN A 30 13.90 -14.89 14.45
N ILE A 31 14.20 -14.42 15.66
CA ILE A 31 14.07 -13.04 16.17
C ILE A 31 14.67 -11.96 15.23
N GLY A 32 15.49 -12.32 14.23
CA GLY A 32 16.07 -11.38 13.27
C GLY A 32 15.16 -10.94 12.11
N ARG A 33 14.27 -11.76 11.54
CA ARG A 33 13.69 -11.43 10.22
C ARG A 33 12.50 -10.48 10.22
N TYR A 34 11.74 -10.40 11.32
CA TYR A 34 10.52 -9.59 11.35
C TYR A 34 10.81 -8.09 11.34
N PHE A 35 11.73 -7.65 12.20
CA PHE A 35 12.09 -6.24 12.28
C PHE A 35 12.85 -5.80 11.03
N ASP A 36 13.79 -6.61 10.55
CA ASP A 36 14.50 -6.36 9.28
C ASP A 36 13.52 -6.20 8.11
N TRP A 37 12.54 -7.11 7.99
CA TRP A 37 11.49 -6.98 6.99
C TRP A 37 10.66 -5.72 7.19
N ARG A 38 10.25 -5.39 8.42
CA ARG A 38 9.46 -4.19 8.72
C ARG A 38 10.22 -2.90 8.37
N PHE A 39 11.52 -2.84 8.66
CA PHE A 39 12.37 -1.71 8.32
C PHE A 39 12.63 -1.62 6.82
N ALA A 40 12.98 -2.73 6.18
CA ALA A 40 13.18 -2.81 4.73
C ALA A 40 11.90 -2.43 3.98
N HIS A 41 10.75 -2.93 4.42
CA HIS A 41 9.44 -2.53 3.92
C HIS A 41 9.25 -1.02 4.07
N ARG A 42 9.36 -0.46 5.29
CA ARG A 42 9.19 0.99 5.50
C ARG A 42 10.12 1.82 4.60
N LYS A 43 11.37 1.39 4.42
CA LYS A 43 12.34 2.06 3.55
C LYS A 43 11.96 1.96 2.06
N ALA A 44 11.56 0.78 1.60
CA ALA A 44 11.15 0.55 0.20
C ALA A 44 9.89 1.34 -0.16
N TRP A 45 8.99 1.55 0.80
CA TRP A 45 7.77 2.32 0.61
C TRP A 45 7.94 3.83 0.87
N LYS A 46 9.13 4.29 1.30
CA LYS A 46 9.44 5.72 1.43
C LYS A 46 9.53 6.34 0.04
N LYS A 47 8.67 7.32 -0.24
CA LYS A 47 8.68 8.04 -1.51
C LYS A 47 9.84 9.06 -1.53
N PRO A 48 10.58 9.18 -2.65
CA PRO A 48 11.51 10.30 -2.82
C PRO A 48 10.79 11.63 -2.62
N ARG A 49 11.41 12.55 -1.87
CA ARG A 49 10.81 13.83 -1.49
C ARG A 49 10.29 14.62 -2.68
N GLU A 50 11.07 14.69 -3.75
CA GLU A 50 10.71 15.42 -4.98
C GLU A 50 9.43 14.87 -5.63
N ILE A 51 9.27 13.54 -5.65
CA ILE A 51 8.07 12.90 -6.18
C ILE A 51 6.85 13.22 -5.30
N ALA A 52 7.03 13.23 -3.97
CA ALA A 52 5.95 13.58 -3.05
C ALA A 52 5.51 15.04 -3.24
N LEU A 53 6.46 15.98 -3.35
CA LEU A 53 6.18 17.39 -3.58
C LEU A 53 5.47 17.63 -4.92
N ARG A 54 5.99 17.06 -6.01
CA ARG A 54 5.37 17.17 -7.34
C ARG A 54 3.93 16.66 -7.35
N ARG A 55 3.65 15.60 -6.58
CA ARG A 55 2.28 15.06 -6.45
C ARG A 55 1.39 15.98 -5.60
N GLU A 56 1.91 16.55 -4.51
CA GLU A 56 1.17 17.54 -3.71
C GLU A 56 0.81 18.77 -4.54
N GLU A 57 1.75 19.30 -5.33
CA GLU A 57 1.52 20.45 -6.22
C GLU A 57 0.41 20.15 -7.24
N LYS A 58 0.49 18.99 -7.91
CA LYS A 58 -0.54 18.56 -8.87
C LYS A 58 -1.89 18.31 -8.21
N ALA A 59 -1.90 17.70 -7.02
CA ALA A 59 -3.13 17.48 -6.26
C ALA A 59 -3.78 18.82 -5.90
N SER A 60 -2.99 19.77 -5.39
CA SER A 60 -3.43 21.11 -5.02
C SER A 60 -4.01 21.87 -6.22
N ALA A 61 -3.36 21.79 -7.39
CA ALA A 61 -3.85 22.41 -8.62
C ALA A 61 -5.22 21.86 -9.07
N LEU A 62 -5.54 20.61 -8.74
CA LEU A 62 -6.82 19.95 -9.03
C LEU A 62 -7.84 20.06 -7.88
N GLY A 63 -7.48 20.68 -6.75
CA GLY A 63 -8.31 20.70 -5.55
C GLY A 63 -8.55 19.31 -4.94
N LEU A 64 -7.57 18.41 -5.11
CA LEU A 64 -7.52 17.06 -4.53
C LEU A 64 -6.52 17.05 -3.37
N THR A 65 -6.66 16.09 -2.46
CA THR A 65 -5.58 15.83 -1.50
C THR A 65 -4.50 14.95 -2.13
N TYR A 66 -3.29 14.97 -1.55
CA TYR A 66 -2.20 14.13 -2.01
C TYR A 66 -2.57 12.65 -2.07
N GLU A 67 -3.28 12.14 -1.05
CA GLU A 67 -3.72 10.75 -1.03
C GLU A 67 -4.69 10.44 -2.16
N GLU A 68 -5.65 11.33 -2.42
CA GLU A 68 -6.60 11.16 -3.52
C GLU A 68 -5.86 11.09 -4.87
N TYR A 69 -4.89 11.98 -5.08
CA TYR A 69 -4.07 11.97 -6.29
C TYR A 69 -3.18 10.72 -6.39
N ALA A 70 -2.50 10.36 -5.29
CA ALA A 70 -1.56 9.25 -5.25
C ALA A 70 -2.26 7.89 -5.41
N LEU A 71 -3.47 7.72 -4.87
CA LEU A 71 -4.26 6.51 -5.01
C LEU A 71 -4.67 6.26 -6.46
N GLU A 72 -5.12 7.27 -7.19
CA GLU A 72 -5.47 7.08 -8.61
C GLU A 72 -4.23 6.65 -9.43
N VAL A 73 -3.06 7.22 -9.15
CA VAL A 73 -1.80 6.79 -9.78
C VAL A 73 -1.45 5.34 -9.43
N MET A 74 -1.65 4.92 -8.18
CA MET A 74 -1.25 3.59 -7.71
C MET A 74 -2.24 2.49 -8.06
N GLU A 75 -3.54 2.77 -8.02
CA GLU A 75 -4.60 1.79 -8.25
C GLU A 75 -5.01 1.71 -9.72
N ARG A 76 -5.03 2.85 -10.43
CA ARG A 76 -5.54 2.94 -11.80
C ARG A 76 -4.44 3.19 -12.83
N GLY A 77 -3.24 3.55 -12.39
CA GLY A 77 -2.08 3.70 -13.29
C GLY A 77 -2.11 4.96 -14.16
N TYR A 78 -3.01 5.91 -13.90
CA TYR A 78 -3.07 7.18 -14.64
C TYR A 78 -2.82 8.39 -13.72
N PHE A 79 -2.34 9.48 -14.30
CA PHE A 79 -2.23 10.76 -13.60
C PHE A 79 -3.56 11.51 -13.67
N PRO A 80 -4.17 11.89 -12.53
CA PRO A 80 -5.40 12.67 -12.53
C PRO A 80 -5.31 13.94 -13.37
N GLN A 81 -6.42 14.24 -14.03
CA GLN A 81 -6.63 15.38 -14.92
C GLN A 81 -7.91 16.09 -14.49
N PRO A 82 -8.19 17.34 -14.95
CA PRO A 82 -9.37 18.09 -14.56
C PRO A 82 -10.70 17.32 -14.72
N GLU A 83 -10.85 16.55 -15.80
CA GLU A 83 -12.04 15.74 -16.11
C GLU A 83 -12.28 14.61 -15.08
N HIS A 84 -11.23 14.15 -14.39
CA HIS A 84 -11.34 13.09 -13.40
C HIS A 84 -11.77 13.59 -12.01
N VAL A 85 -11.64 14.90 -11.75
CA VAL A 85 -11.76 15.48 -10.41
C VAL A 85 -13.11 15.19 -9.77
N GLU A 86 -14.20 15.36 -10.52
CA GLU A 86 -15.55 15.17 -9.98
C GLU A 86 -15.80 13.73 -9.57
N THR A 87 -15.34 12.78 -10.41
CA THR A 87 -15.43 11.34 -10.11
C THR A 87 -14.58 10.95 -8.90
N ILE A 88 -13.43 11.60 -8.70
CA ILE A 88 -12.59 11.35 -7.52
C ILE A 88 -13.26 11.89 -6.25
N LYS A 89 -13.82 13.10 -6.32
CA LYS A 89 -14.48 13.75 -5.18
C LYS A 89 -15.76 13.02 -4.75
N SER A 90 -16.54 12.49 -5.70
CA SER A 90 -17.77 11.75 -5.38
C SER A 90 -17.52 10.48 -4.55
N LYS A 91 -16.34 9.85 -4.72
CA LYS A 91 -15.94 8.65 -3.96
C LYS A 91 -15.61 8.91 -2.49
N ARG A 92 -15.48 10.17 -2.04
CA ARG A 92 -15.08 10.51 -0.65
C ARG A 92 -15.98 9.87 0.40
N ALA A 93 -17.30 9.85 0.17
CA ALA A 93 -18.25 9.24 1.10
C ALA A 93 -18.01 7.73 1.26
N GLN A 94 -17.81 7.04 0.14
CA GLN A 94 -17.53 5.61 0.12
C GLN A 94 -16.18 5.31 0.79
N ARG A 95 -15.12 6.08 0.48
CA ARG A 95 -13.80 5.93 1.13
C ARG A 95 -13.88 6.07 2.65
N ARG A 96 -14.67 7.02 3.17
CA ARG A 96 -14.89 7.15 4.62
C ARG A 96 -15.58 5.92 5.21
N LYS A 97 -16.57 5.36 4.50
CA LYS A 97 -17.29 4.16 4.92
C LYS A 97 -16.37 2.93 4.95
N ASP A 98 -15.47 2.83 3.99
CA ASP A 98 -14.51 1.72 3.88
C ASP A 98 -13.34 1.85 4.86
N GLY A 99 -13.30 2.91 5.68
CA GLY A 99 -12.18 3.22 6.58
C GLY A 99 -10.92 3.68 5.85
N GLY A 100 -11.04 4.02 4.57
CA GLY A 100 -9.97 4.59 3.77
C GLY A 100 -9.62 6.01 4.23
N VAL A 101 -8.37 6.41 4.01
CA VAL A 101 -7.93 7.76 4.39
C VAL A 101 -8.57 8.77 3.43
N VAL A 102 -9.25 9.77 4.00
CA VAL A 102 -9.85 10.87 3.26
C VAL A 102 -9.34 12.17 3.86
N GLY A 103 -8.70 13.00 3.05
CA GLY A 103 -8.39 14.36 3.44
C GLY A 103 -7.02 14.59 4.07
N GLN A 104 -6.08 13.63 4.08
CA GLN A 104 -4.71 13.99 4.51
C GLN A 104 -3.96 14.69 3.37
N SER A 105 -3.66 15.96 3.61
CA SER A 105 -2.68 16.72 2.84
C SER A 105 -1.31 16.55 3.49
N LEU A 106 -0.23 16.62 2.71
CA LEU A 106 1.12 16.64 3.26
C LEU A 106 1.47 17.98 3.93
N LYS A 107 0.58 18.99 3.88
CA LYS A 107 0.78 20.30 4.48
C LYS A 107 1.00 20.17 6.00
N GLY A 108 2.24 20.38 6.44
CA GLY A 108 2.66 20.26 7.84
C GLY A 108 3.41 18.96 8.19
N MET A 109 3.47 17.97 7.28
CA MET A 109 4.28 16.76 7.50
C MET A 109 5.75 17.01 7.13
N LYS A 110 6.68 16.66 8.04
CA LYS A 110 8.11 16.69 7.73
C LYS A 110 8.43 15.58 6.72
N LEU A 111 8.66 15.97 5.46
CA LEU A 111 9.19 15.08 4.43
C LEU A 111 10.70 14.89 4.66
N SER A 112 11.05 13.96 5.56
CA SER A 112 12.43 13.50 5.80
C SER A 112 12.97 12.65 4.66
#